data_AF-A0A1C7N976-F1
#
_entry.id   AF-A0A1C7N976-F1
#
_cell.length_a   1.000
_cell.length_b   1.000
_cell.length_c   1.000
_cell.angle_alpha   90.00
_cell.angle_beta   90.00
_cell.angle_gamma   90.00
#
_symmetry.space_group_name_H-M   'P 1'
#
loop_
_entity.id
_entity.type
_entity.pdbx_description
1 polymer ?
#
loop_
_entity_poly.entity_id
_entity_poly.type
_entity_poly.pdbx_seq_one_letter_code
_entity_poly.pdbx_strand_id
1 'polypeptide(L)'
;MKQTTNPLSLTRIDSEAIENEAPTYLQKTNTQRSMETTSKSVIEASQTILFTASTLQRTITRCINCIGNDSLHAAFSPILQKSKLSTEKLLSLLDLVEKRPELCQDLIQITKHCILILKELCWTLRTRLSTVVQGLDAKFSRNLLMNLYSATVDMKDAWLVIQPFLSVDSSTTLLSFKSMSRQLSQSETQSLQSPSQSLADADHQLYTHLRSAISNSLHVLTTLRQSIDETLQTPIASSLKEKLTELSRQAQYTIELSHQLDKSIEANMASSKEESLLALPPNECLRQIWGDTSIHLKAIVNVMTFIRSISKEEEFSWPKSIKQGCLYMTRMTAEVAKLWNSHSTFAENGLFLGRYERSSSVSSVDQYASSPAATATTHTAPNDIPIQHRAKQ
;
A
#
# COMPACT_ATOMS: atom_id res chain seq x y z
N MET A 1 37.86 85.17 4.44
CA MET A 1 37.21 86.50 4.53
C MET A 1 36.31 86.69 3.31
N LYS A 2 35.03 87.07 3.54
CA LYS A 2 34.02 87.58 2.59
C LYS A 2 33.51 86.57 1.53
N GLN A 3 32.35 85.91 1.67
CA GLN A 3 30.96 86.40 1.54
C GLN A 3 30.74 87.42 0.41
N THR A 4 30.01 87.04 -0.65
CA THR A 4 28.73 87.69 -1.07
C THR A 4 27.99 86.95 -2.22
N THR A 5 26.71 86.65 -1.97
CA THR A 5 25.49 86.87 -2.81
C THR A 5 25.20 86.08 -4.11
N ASN A 6 24.16 85.23 -4.00
CA ASN A 6 23.04 84.91 -4.95
C ASN A 6 22.55 86.11 -5.82
N PRO A 7 21.75 85.98 -6.93
CA PRO A 7 20.61 85.05 -7.05
C PRO A 7 20.05 84.62 -8.45
N LEU A 8 19.06 83.70 -8.39
CA LEU A 8 17.80 83.60 -9.16
C LEU A 8 17.73 83.13 -10.64
N SER A 9 16.97 82.03 -10.79
CA SER A 9 15.96 81.68 -11.80
C SER A 9 16.37 81.37 -13.24
N LEU A 10 16.03 80.16 -13.74
CA LEU A 10 14.85 79.98 -14.62
C LEU A 10 14.56 78.49 -14.88
N THR A 11 13.28 78.18 -14.81
CA THR A 11 12.57 76.94 -15.13
C THR A 11 13.06 76.18 -16.37
N ARG A 12 13.25 74.86 -16.23
CA ARG A 12 13.15 73.92 -17.36
C ARG A 12 12.33 72.72 -16.92
N ILE A 13 11.15 72.64 -17.52
CA ILE A 13 10.24 71.51 -17.54
C ILE A 13 10.83 70.57 -18.60
N ASP A 14 11.28 69.39 -18.20
CA ASP A 14 11.53 68.29 -19.14
C ASP A 14 10.96 67.01 -18.54
N SER A 15 10.04 66.43 -19.30
CA SER A 15 9.21 65.27 -19.00
C SER A 15 10.01 64.04 -18.59
N GLU A 16 9.74 63.53 -17.39
CA GLU A 16 10.11 62.17 -17.00
C GLU A 16 9.23 61.18 -17.77
N ALA A 17 9.86 60.45 -18.68
CA ALA A 17 9.34 59.20 -19.20
C ALA A 17 9.33 58.17 -18.06
N ILE A 18 8.13 57.70 -17.72
CA ILE A 18 7.90 56.59 -16.79
C ILE A 18 8.35 55.31 -17.49
N GLU A 19 9.61 54.92 -17.31
CA GLU A 19 10.06 53.54 -17.52
C GLU A 19 9.60 52.69 -16.32
N ASN A 20 8.49 51.98 -16.53
CA ASN A 20 8.06 50.89 -15.66
C ASN A 20 9.02 49.69 -15.79
N GLU A 21 10.14 49.72 -15.07
CA GLU A 21 10.90 48.52 -14.78
C GLU A 21 10.17 47.71 -13.69
N ALA A 22 9.45 46.68 -14.11
CA ALA A 22 8.85 45.71 -13.20
C ALA A 22 9.96 44.92 -12.45
N PRO A 23 9.91 44.81 -11.11
CA PRO A 23 10.95 44.16 -10.33
C PRO A 23 10.90 42.63 -10.50
N THR A 24 11.74 42.11 -11.40
CA THR A 24 11.97 40.67 -11.63
C THR A 24 12.95 40.10 -10.57
N TYR A 25 12.60 40.21 -9.29
CA TYR A 25 13.48 39.74 -8.19
C TYR A 25 12.82 38.73 -7.22
N LEU A 26 11.54 38.37 -7.38
CA LEU A 26 10.83 37.52 -6.41
C LEU A 26 10.69 36.03 -6.79
N GLN A 27 11.22 35.57 -7.92
CA GLN A 27 11.00 34.17 -8.36
C GLN A 27 12.14 33.20 -8.03
N LYS A 28 13.29 33.68 -7.53
CA LYS A 28 14.46 32.82 -7.21
C LYS A 28 14.41 32.11 -5.85
N THR A 29 13.53 32.51 -4.92
CA THR A 29 13.53 31.95 -3.55
C THR A 29 12.69 30.68 -3.40
N ASN A 30 11.77 30.37 -4.32
CA ASN A 30 10.88 29.22 -4.18
C ASN A 30 11.52 27.89 -4.64
N THR A 31 12.40 27.91 -5.64
CA THR A 31 13.05 26.69 -6.16
C THR A 31 14.05 26.08 -5.17
N GLN A 32 14.77 26.93 -4.42
CA GLN A 32 15.81 26.48 -3.49
C GLN A 32 15.21 25.75 -2.27
N ARG A 33 14.00 26.12 -1.84
CA ARG A 33 13.29 25.49 -0.72
C ARG A 33 12.79 24.06 -1.05
N SER A 34 12.51 23.78 -2.32
CA SER A 34 12.01 22.46 -2.76
C SER A 34 13.11 21.40 -2.85
N MET A 35 14.37 21.79 -3.10
CA MET A 35 15.49 20.84 -3.17
C MET A 35 15.94 20.39 -1.77
N GLU A 36 15.84 21.27 -0.77
CA GLU A 36 16.24 20.98 0.60
C GLU A 36 15.31 19.96 1.29
N THR A 37 13.98 20.08 1.09
CA THR A 37 13.00 19.12 1.61
C THR A 37 13.17 17.73 1.01
N THR A 38 13.47 17.68 -0.29
CA THR A 38 13.73 16.45 -1.03
C THR A 38 14.96 15.72 -0.49
N SER A 39 16.09 16.45 -0.35
CA SER A 39 17.33 15.89 0.20
C SER A 39 17.13 15.30 1.60
N LYS A 40 16.40 16.00 2.47
CA LYS A 40 16.10 15.52 3.82
C LYS A 40 15.34 14.19 3.81
N SER A 41 14.31 14.06 2.98
CA SER A 41 13.52 12.82 2.88
C SER A 41 14.35 11.62 2.40
N VAL A 42 15.28 11.85 1.45
CA VAL A 42 16.19 10.82 0.95
C VAL A 42 17.17 10.38 2.03
N ILE A 43 17.68 11.32 2.83
CA ILE A 43 18.56 11.02 3.98
C ILE A 43 17.82 10.16 5.01
N GLU A 44 16.60 10.54 5.39
CA GLU A 44 15.77 9.78 6.35
C GLU A 44 15.46 8.36 5.83
N ALA A 45 15.11 8.22 4.56
CA ALA A 45 14.88 6.92 3.93
C ALA A 45 16.16 6.05 3.92
N SER A 46 17.31 6.66 3.65
CA SER A 46 18.61 6.00 3.64
C SER A 46 19.05 5.54 5.03
N GLN A 47 18.82 6.36 6.07
CA GLN A 47 19.05 5.99 7.46
C GLN A 47 18.14 4.82 7.90
N THR A 48 16.88 4.84 7.46
CA THR A 48 15.94 3.74 7.69
C THR A 48 16.47 2.44 7.10
N ILE A 49 16.90 2.45 5.83
CA ILE A 49 17.51 1.26 5.19
C ILE A 49 18.78 0.79 5.91
N LEU A 50 19.63 1.71 6.37
CA LEU A 50 20.82 1.37 7.14
C LEU A 50 20.45 0.61 8.43
N PHE A 51 19.46 1.10 9.17
CA PHE A 51 18.98 0.48 10.41
C PHE A 51 18.34 -0.90 10.13
N THR A 52 17.47 -0.96 9.13
CA THR A 52 16.79 -2.20 8.71
C THR A 52 17.80 -3.26 8.28
N ALA A 53 18.80 -2.90 7.46
CA ALA A 53 19.85 -3.81 7.02
C ALA A 53 20.64 -4.38 8.20
N SER A 54 21.09 -3.50 9.10
CA SER A 54 21.86 -3.89 10.29
C SER A 54 21.07 -4.82 11.20
N THR A 55 19.78 -4.53 11.42
CA THR A 55 18.89 -5.34 12.27
C THR A 55 18.64 -6.72 11.66
N LEU A 56 18.39 -6.78 10.35
CA LEU A 56 18.12 -8.03 9.66
C LEU A 56 19.39 -8.92 9.59
N GLN A 57 20.55 -8.34 9.27
CA GLN A 57 21.84 -9.03 9.27
C GLN A 57 22.13 -9.67 10.64
N ARG A 58 21.99 -8.91 11.73
CA ARG A 58 22.21 -9.42 13.10
C ARG A 58 21.24 -10.54 13.45
N THR A 59 19.97 -10.37 13.10
CA THR A 59 18.92 -11.36 13.39
C THR A 59 19.17 -12.67 12.64
N ILE A 60 19.43 -12.60 11.35
CA ILE A 60 19.70 -13.77 10.50
C ILE A 60 20.99 -14.46 10.94
N THR A 61 22.07 -13.71 11.18
CA THR A 61 23.34 -14.28 11.67
C THR A 61 23.15 -15.02 12.98
N ARG A 62 22.42 -14.43 13.93
CA ARG A 62 22.12 -15.07 15.22
C ARG A 62 21.30 -16.34 15.04
N CYS A 63 20.32 -16.35 14.13
CA CYS A 63 19.52 -17.53 13.83
C CYS A 63 20.39 -18.65 13.25
N ILE A 64 21.23 -18.35 12.25
CA ILE A 64 22.10 -19.35 11.60
C ILE A 64 23.09 -19.94 12.61
N ASN A 65 23.75 -19.09 13.41
CA ASN A 65 24.69 -19.52 14.45
C ASN A 65 24.01 -20.40 15.52
N CYS A 66 22.73 -20.15 15.82
CA CYS A 66 21.97 -20.95 16.78
C CYS A 66 21.66 -22.35 16.23
N ILE A 67 21.43 -22.47 14.92
CA ILE A 67 21.10 -23.75 14.28
C ILE A 67 22.37 -24.62 14.12
N GLY A 68 23.53 -24.01 13.86
CA GLY A 68 24.80 -24.72 13.70
C GLY A 68 24.86 -25.61 12.45
N ASN A 69 24.16 -25.24 11.38
CA ASN A 69 24.12 -26.01 10.14
C ASN A 69 25.06 -25.40 9.07
N ASP A 70 26.10 -26.15 8.69
CA ASP A 70 27.12 -25.70 7.73
C ASP A 70 26.55 -25.33 6.36
N SER A 71 25.49 -26.01 5.90
CA SER A 71 24.84 -25.69 4.64
C SER A 71 24.14 -24.33 4.68
N LEU A 72 23.52 -23.98 5.82
CA LEU A 72 22.95 -22.65 6.02
C LEU A 72 24.07 -21.60 6.08
N HIS A 73 25.14 -21.85 6.82
CA HIS A 73 26.29 -20.95 6.85
C HIS A 73 26.87 -20.67 5.46
N ALA A 74 27.07 -21.72 4.66
CA ALA A 74 27.58 -21.60 3.29
C ALA A 74 26.64 -20.79 2.39
N ALA A 75 25.32 -20.98 2.52
CA ALA A 75 24.33 -20.26 1.71
C ALA A 75 24.22 -18.76 2.07
N PHE A 76 24.29 -18.43 3.36
CA PHE A 76 24.08 -17.07 3.83
C PHE A 76 25.35 -16.23 3.94
N SER A 77 26.52 -16.83 4.11
CA SER A 77 27.78 -16.11 4.29
C SER A 77 28.08 -15.11 3.16
N PRO A 78 27.98 -15.47 1.86
CA PRO A 78 28.29 -14.54 0.77
C PRO A 78 27.37 -13.31 0.77
N ILE A 79 26.07 -13.53 1.00
CA ILE A 79 25.08 -12.45 0.95
C ILE A 79 25.11 -11.56 2.20
N LEU A 80 25.41 -12.12 3.37
CA LEU A 80 25.62 -11.35 4.59
C LEU A 80 26.87 -10.46 4.47
N GLN A 81 27.96 -10.97 3.88
CA GLN A 81 29.16 -10.17 3.59
C GLN A 81 28.88 -9.05 2.58
N LYS A 82 28.19 -9.37 1.48
CA LYS A 82 27.76 -8.38 0.47
C LYS A 82 26.89 -7.29 1.10
N SER A 83 25.94 -7.68 1.95
CA SER A 83 25.06 -6.75 2.67
C SER A 83 25.86 -5.85 3.61
N LYS A 84 26.78 -6.43 4.40
CA LYS A 84 27.64 -5.69 5.32
C LYS A 84 28.47 -4.62 4.59
N LEU A 85 29.15 -4.98 3.50
CA LEU A 85 29.95 -4.02 2.71
C LEU A 85 29.10 -2.89 2.13
N SER A 86 27.87 -3.19 1.70
CA SER A 86 26.94 -2.16 1.21
C SER A 86 26.45 -1.24 2.32
N THR A 87 26.17 -1.77 3.51
CA THR A 87 25.78 -1.00 4.70
C THR A 87 26.92 -0.08 5.15
N GLU A 88 28.17 -0.53 5.13
CA GLU A 88 29.34 0.30 5.46
C GLU A 88 29.52 1.46 4.46
N LYS A 89 29.35 1.20 3.16
CA LYS A 89 29.36 2.25 2.12
C LYS A 89 28.24 3.25 2.33
N LEU A 90 27.02 2.78 2.58
CA LEU A 90 25.85 3.63 2.86
C LEU A 90 26.09 4.53 4.07
N LEU A 91 26.62 3.98 5.17
CA LEU A 91 26.99 4.74 6.37
C LEU A 91 28.00 5.85 6.05
N SER A 92 29.10 5.48 5.35
CA SER A 92 30.14 6.46 5.00
C SER A 92 29.61 7.61 4.12
N LEU A 93 28.64 7.34 3.26
CA LEU A 93 28.06 8.34 2.38
C LEU A 93 27.04 9.24 3.09
N LEU A 94 26.29 8.69 4.05
CA LEU A 94 25.42 9.47 4.94
C LEU A 94 26.22 10.50 5.76
N ASP A 95 27.41 10.14 6.26
CA ASP A 95 28.28 11.08 6.99
C ASP A 95 28.82 12.22 6.09
N LEU A 96 28.95 11.96 4.79
CA LEU A 96 29.45 12.93 3.82
C LEU A 96 28.33 13.84 3.29
N VAL A 97 27.12 13.32 3.07
CA VAL A 97 26.01 14.08 2.46
C VAL A 97 25.55 15.24 3.34
N GLU A 98 25.69 15.11 4.66
CA GLU A 98 25.38 16.19 5.62
C GLU A 98 26.25 17.43 5.38
N LYS A 99 27.48 17.23 4.91
CA LYS A 99 28.44 18.30 4.59
C LYS A 99 28.42 18.68 3.10
N ARG A 100 27.95 17.77 2.24
CA ARG A 100 28.04 17.84 0.78
C ARG A 100 26.74 17.36 0.13
N PRO A 101 25.70 18.22 0.04
CA PRO A 101 24.40 17.87 -0.53
C PRO A 101 24.47 17.37 -1.98
N GLU A 102 25.52 17.70 -2.72
CA GLU A 102 25.77 17.23 -4.08
C GLU A 102 25.91 15.71 -4.20
N LEU A 103 26.24 15.02 -3.10
CA LEU A 103 26.37 13.55 -3.05
C LEU A 103 25.02 12.83 -2.90
N CYS A 104 23.89 13.55 -2.91
CA CYS A 104 22.56 12.96 -2.73
C CYS A 104 22.23 11.93 -3.83
N GLN A 105 22.71 12.14 -5.06
CA GLN A 105 22.50 11.17 -6.14
C GLN A 105 23.25 9.86 -5.89
N ASP A 106 24.49 9.92 -5.41
CA ASP A 106 25.25 8.74 -5.01
C ASP A 106 24.56 8.02 -3.83
N LEU A 107 23.98 8.80 -2.90
CA LEU A 107 23.20 8.27 -1.78
C LEU A 107 21.99 7.48 -2.25
N ILE A 108 21.25 8.00 -3.22
CA ILE A 108 20.11 7.30 -3.84
C ILE A 108 20.57 5.97 -4.46
N GLN A 109 21.69 5.96 -5.19
CA GLN A 109 22.20 4.75 -5.84
C GLN A 109 22.65 3.69 -4.83
N ILE A 110 23.37 4.08 -3.76
CA ILE A 110 23.80 3.12 -2.74
C ILE A 110 22.62 2.61 -1.90
N THR A 111 21.61 3.46 -1.63
CA THR A 111 20.39 3.05 -0.93
C THR A 111 19.59 2.05 -1.77
N LYS A 112 19.42 2.30 -3.07
CA LYS A 112 18.86 1.32 -4.02
C LYS A 112 19.63 0.00 -3.99
N HIS A 113 20.95 0.06 -4.03
CA HIS A 113 21.80 -1.14 -4.00
C HIS A 113 21.61 -1.95 -2.71
N CYS A 114 21.57 -1.27 -1.55
CA CYS A 114 21.25 -1.89 -0.27
C CYS A 114 19.89 -2.60 -0.29
N ILE A 115 18.83 -1.95 -0.80
CA ILE A 115 17.48 -2.54 -0.90
C ILE A 115 17.50 -3.81 -1.76
N LEU A 116 18.21 -3.80 -2.89
CA LEU A 116 18.32 -4.98 -3.75
C LEU A 116 19.04 -6.15 -3.06
N ILE A 117 20.11 -5.88 -2.30
CA ILE A 117 20.79 -6.92 -1.52
C ILE A 117 19.90 -7.46 -0.41
N LEU A 118 19.15 -6.62 0.28
CA LEU A 118 18.19 -7.06 1.30
C LEU A 118 17.08 -7.92 0.70
N LYS A 119 16.60 -7.60 -0.51
CA LYS A 119 15.63 -8.42 -1.25
C LYS A 119 16.21 -9.80 -1.56
N GLU A 120 17.46 -9.87 -1.99
CA GLU A 120 18.19 -11.12 -2.25
C GLU A 120 18.39 -11.93 -0.94
N LEU A 121 18.64 -11.26 0.19
CA LEU A 121 18.78 -11.88 1.52
C LEU A 121 17.46 -12.49 2.00
N CYS A 122 16.36 -11.75 1.86
CA CYS A 122 15.00 -12.24 2.14
C CYS A 122 14.62 -13.41 1.24
N TRP A 123 15.01 -13.37 -0.04
CA TRP A 123 14.80 -14.49 -0.96
C TRP A 123 15.56 -15.74 -0.52
N THR A 124 16.84 -15.60 -0.21
CA THR A 124 17.68 -16.71 0.30
C THR A 124 17.05 -17.32 1.54
N LEU A 125 16.59 -16.48 2.48
CA LEU A 125 15.88 -16.93 3.66
C LEU A 125 14.58 -17.67 3.34
N ARG A 126 13.76 -17.16 2.41
CA ARG A 126 12.52 -17.82 1.98
C ARG A 126 12.79 -19.23 1.44
N THR A 127 13.82 -19.39 0.60
CA THR A 127 14.15 -20.70 0.01
C THR A 127 14.63 -21.73 1.03
N ARG A 128 15.14 -21.29 2.18
CA ARG A 128 15.65 -22.14 3.27
C ARG A 128 14.79 -22.05 4.54
N LEU A 129 13.61 -21.46 4.44
CA LEU A 129 12.78 -21.12 5.60
C LEU A 129 12.39 -22.36 6.40
N SER A 130 12.08 -23.47 5.72
CA SER A 130 11.73 -24.74 6.39
C SER A 130 12.87 -25.25 7.28
N THR A 131 14.10 -25.30 6.76
CA THR A 131 15.29 -25.71 7.53
C THR A 131 15.58 -24.75 8.67
N VAL A 132 15.43 -23.44 8.44
CA VAL A 132 15.63 -22.42 9.48
C VAL A 132 14.62 -22.58 10.61
N VAL A 133 13.32 -22.67 10.30
CA VAL A 133 12.25 -22.78 11.30
C VAL A 133 12.33 -24.11 12.07
N GLN A 134 12.72 -25.21 11.42
CA GLN A 134 12.90 -26.50 12.10
C GLN A 134 14.06 -26.49 13.11
N GLY A 135 15.10 -25.69 12.87
CA GLY A 135 16.27 -25.59 13.74
C GLY A 135 16.17 -24.50 14.83
N LEU A 136 15.17 -23.62 14.76
CA LEU A 136 14.99 -22.53 15.72
C LEU A 136 13.96 -22.87 16.79
N ASP A 137 14.18 -22.37 17.99
CA ASP A 137 13.13 -22.33 19.00
C ASP A 137 12.02 -21.34 18.61
N ALA A 138 10.87 -21.42 19.30
CA ALA A 138 9.72 -20.55 19.04
C ALA A 138 10.04 -19.06 19.30
N LYS A 139 10.96 -18.76 20.22
CA LYS A 139 11.33 -17.38 20.58
C LYS A 139 12.14 -16.72 19.45
N PHE A 140 13.14 -17.41 18.91
CA PHE A 140 13.93 -16.96 17.76
C PHE A 140 13.11 -16.91 16.49
N SER A 141 12.24 -17.90 16.27
CA SER A 141 11.32 -17.90 15.12
C SER A 141 10.39 -16.68 15.13
N ARG A 142 9.81 -16.37 16.30
CA ARG A 142 8.96 -15.17 16.46
C ARG A 142 9.76 -13.89 16.25
N ASN A 143 10.96 -13.78 16.82
CA ASN A 143 11.82 -12.62 16.65
C ASN A 143 12.23 -12.40 15.18
N LEU A 144 12.58 -13.48 14.48
CA LEU A 144 12.89 -13.45 13.05
C LEU A 144 11.69 -12.96 12.23
N LEU A 145 10.50 -13.49 12.50
CA LEU A 145 9.28 -13.08 11.80
C LEU A 145 8.96 -11.59 12.01
N MET A 146 9.05 -11.11 13.25
CA MET A 146 8.81 -9.70 13.58
C MET A 146 9.80 -8.79 12.83
N ASN A 147 11.09 -9.13 12.87
CA ASN A 147 12.12 -8.31 12.20
C ASN A 147 12.00 -8.36 10.67
N LEU A 148 11.60 -9.49 10.09
CA LEU A 148 11.31 -9.57 8.65
C LEU A 148 10.13 -8.70 8.25
N TYR A 149 9.06 -8.72 9.05
CA TYR A 149 7.87 -7.92 8.77
C TYR A 149 8.18 -6.42 8.83
N SER A 150 8.81 -5.96 9.92
CA SER A 150 9.26 -4.56 10.05
C SER A 150 10.20 -4.18 8.91
N ALA A 151 11.20 -5.01 8.62
CA ALA A 151 12.14 -4.74 7.53
C ALA A 151 11.45 -4.61 6.16
N THR A 152 10.42 -5.41 5.90
CA THR A 152 9.68 -5.34 4.62
C THR A 152 8.90 -4.04 4.49
N VAL A 153 8.31 -3.54 5.59
CA VAL A 153 7.61 -2.25 5.62
C VAL A 153 8.60 -1.12 5.41
N ASP A 154 9.68 -1.09 6.19
CA ASP A 154 10.72 -0.05 6.11
C ASP A 154 11.37 0.01 4.72
N MET A 155 11.67 -1.15 4.12
CA MET A 155 12.22 -1.23 2.77
C MET A 155 11.25 -0.68 1.71
N LYS A 156 9.96 -0.96 1.86
CA LYS A 156 8.92 -0.47 0.95
C LYS A 156 8.81 1.05 1.04
N ASP A 157 8.71 1.58 2.25
CA ASP A 157 8.49 3.00 2.46
C ASP A 157 9.70 3.81 2.00
N ALA A 158 10.92 3.34 2.30
CA ALA A 158 12.14 3.95 1.77
C ALA A 158 12.24 3.85 0.23
N TRP A 159 11.79 2.74 -0.37
CA TRP A 159 11.76 2.60 -1.83
C TRP A 159 10.87 3.65 -2.48
N LEU A 160 9.68 3.88 -1.95
CA LEU A 160 8.74 4.88 -2.46
C LEU A 160 9.32 6.29 -2.42
N VAL A 161 10.13 6.59 -1.41
CA VAL A 161 10.84 7.89 -1.32
C VAL A 161 11.92 8.01 -2.39
N ILE A 162 12.73 6.99 -2.63
CA ILE A 162 13.86 7.09 -3.56
C ILE A 162 13.48 6.87 -5.04
N GLN A 163 12.39 6.13 -5.31
CA GLN A 163 11.99 5.72 -6.66
C GLN A 163 11.85 6.87 -7.67
N PRO A 164 11.26 8.03 -7.33
CA PRO A 164 11.12 9.15 -8.27
C PRO A 164 12.46 9.66 -8.81
N PHE A 165 13.55 9.49 -8.07
CA PHE A 165 14.88 9.98 -8.44
C PHE A 165 15.69 8.98 -9.29
N LEU A 166 15.20 7.74 -9.41
CA LEU A 166 15.87 6.68 -10.18
C LEU A 166 15.59 6.74 -11.69
N SER A 167 14.48 7.37 -12.09
CA SER A 167 14.02 7.44 -13.49
C SER A 167 14.61 8.62 -14.27
N VAL A 168 15.45 9.44 -13.64
CA VAL A 168 16.05 10.62 -14.27
C VAL A 168 17.42 10.22 -14.82
N ASP A 169 17.46 9.82 -16.10
CA ASP A 169 18.73 9.69 -16.81
C ASP A 169 19.47 11.03 -16.73
N SER A 170 20.65 11.00 -16.09
CA SER A 170 21.40 12.19 -15.67
C SER A 170 22.04 12.97 -16.84
N SER A 171 21.67 12.66 -18.08
CA SER A 171 22.28 13.18 -19.30
C SER A 171 21.52 14.35 -19.93
N THR A 172 20.31 14.69 -19.46
CA THR A 172 19.45 15.68 -20.15
C THR A 172 19.09 16.91 -19.31
N THR A 173 19.56 17.02 -18.08
CA THR A 173 19.10 18.07 -17.17
C THR A 173 20.16 19.17 -17.00
N LEU A 174 20.35 20.01 -18.02
CA LEU A 174 20.81 21.38 -17.76
C LEU A 174 20.34 22.46 -18.73
N LEU A 175 19.69 22.13 -19.85
CA LEU A 175 19.06 23.16 -20.69
C LEU A 175 17.77 22.62 -21.32
N SER A 176 16.67 23.35 -21.11
CA SER A 176 15.41 23.27 -21.85
C SER A 176 14.37 22.23 -21.39
N PHE A 177 13.49 22.69 -20.49
CA PHE A 177 12.05 22.40 -20.59
C PHE A 177 11.51 22.99 -21.91
N LYS A 178 11.77 22.32 -23.03
CA LYS A 178 11.01 22.49 -24.28
C LYS A 178 11.32 21.33 -25.23
N SER A 179 10.27 20.58 -25.52
CA SER A 179 10.09 19.61 -26.60
C SER A 179 11.24 19.45 -27.60
N MET A 180 11.80 18.24 -27.69
CA MET A 180 12.06 17.62 -29.00
C MET A 180 12.32 16.12 -28.87
N SER A 181 11.47 15.34 -29.55
CA SER A 181 11.66 13.94 -29.89
C SER A 181 12.60 13.85 -31.11
N ARG A 182 13.65 13.01 -31.02
CA ARG A 182 14.33 12.44 -32.19
C ARG A 182 14.50 10.94 -32.03
N GLN A 183 14.01 10.29 -33.07
CA GLN A 183 14.08 8.89 -33.47
C GLN A 183 15.44 8.22 -33.21
N LEU A 184 15.41 6.96 -32.78
CA LEU A 184 16.46 6.00 -33.11
C LEU A 184 15.86 4.62 -33.43
N SER A 185 16.33 4.08 -34.55
CA SER A 185 15.76 2.98 -35.32
C SER A 185 15.98 1.58 -34.72
N GLN A 186 15.07 0.70 -35.14
CA GLN A 186 15.04 -0.75 -34.95
C GLN A 186 16.26 -1.47 -35.55
N SER A 187 16.64 -2.57 -34.92
CA SER A 187 17.27 -3.71 -35.59
C SER A 187 16.83 -4.99 -34.87
N GLU A 188 16.09 -5.82 -35.61
CA GLU A 188 15.68 -7.17 -35.24
C GLU A 188 16.89 -8.11 -35.16
N THR A 189 16.95 -8.92 -34.11
CA THR A 189 17.48 -10.28 -34.22
C THR A 189 16.73 -11.20 -33.26
N GLN A 190 16.03 -12.16 -33.85
CA GLN A 190 15.35 -13.29 -33.22
C GLN A 190 16.29 -14.10 -32.33
N SER A 191 15.90 -14.42 -31.09
CA SER A 191 16.22 -15.71 -30.46
C SER A 191 15.34 -16.02 -29.23
N LEU A 192 14.80 -17.24 -29.23
CA LEU A 192 14.44 -18.12 -28.11
C LEU A 192 13.47 -17.57 -27.02
N GLN A 193 12.22 -18.00 -27.19
CA GLN A 193 11.09 -17.84 -26.28
C GLN A 193 11.38 -18.32 -24.85
N SER A 194 11.39 -17.37 -23.92
CA SER A 194 10.86 -17.54 -22.57
C SER A 194 9.53 -16.79 -22.49
N PRO A 195 8.50 -17.24 -21.74
CA PRO A 195 7.21 -16.57 -21.70
C PRO A 195 7.31 -15.31 -20.84
N SER A 196 7.86 -14.25 -21.43
CA SER A 196 7.66 -12.89 -20.96
C SER A 196 6.22 -12.51 -21.31
N GLN A 197 5.25 -12.91 -20.49
CA GLN A 197 3.91 -12.33 -20.56
C GLN A 197 4.10 -10.82 -20.43
N SER A 198 3.73 -10.10 -21.47
CA SER A 198 3.87 -8.65 -21.48
C SER A 198 3.00 -8.08 -20.35
N LEU A 199 3.44 -7.01 -19.68
CA LEU A 199 2.64 -6.38 -18.62
C LEU A 199 1.22 -6.03 -19.10
N ALA A 200 1.05 -5.75 -20.40
CA ALA A 200 -0.23 -5.47 -21.03
C ALA A 200 -1.20 -6.67 -21.01
N ASP A 201 -0.70 -7.90 -21.09
CA ASP A 201 -1.54 -9.11 -21.05
C ASP A 201 -2.11 -9.37 -19.64
N ALA A 202 -1.35 -9.00 -18.60
CA ALA A 202 -1.78 -9.15 -17.22
C ALA A 202 -2.97 -8.22 -16.91
N ASP A 203 -2.86 -6.94 -17.28
CA ASP A 203 -3.94 -5.97 -17.05
C ASP A 203 -5.24 -6.37 -17.77
N HIS A 204 -5.12 -6.90 -19.01
CA HIS A 204 -6.29 -7.40 -19.74
C HIS A 204 -6.98 -8.58 -19.04
N GLN A 205 -6.20 -9.49 -18.44
CA GLN A 205 -6.72 -10.60 -17.66
C GLN A 205 -7.48 -10.10 -16.43
N LEU A 206 -6.93 -9.12 -15.69
CA LEU A 206 -7.60 -8.54 -14.52
C LEU A 206 -8.96 -7.94 -14.89
N TYR A 207 -9.04 -7.13 -15.95
CA TYR A 207 -10.32 -6.52 -16.34
C TYR A 207 -11.34 -7.55 -16.82
N THR A 208 -10.90 -8.60 -17.50
CA THR A 208 -11.78 -9.70 -17.92
C THR A 208 -12.39 -10.41 -16.72
N HIS A 209 -11.57 -10.69 -15.70
CA HIS A 209 -12.07 -11.25 -14.44
C HIS A 209 -13.01 -10.30 -13.70
N LEU A 210 -12.70 -9.01 -13.70
CA LEU A 210 -13.53 -8.00 -13.04
C LEU A 210 -14.90 -7.84 -13.72
N ARG A 211 -14.97 -7.86 -15.05
CA ARG A 211 -16.25 -7.89 -15.78
C ARG A 211 -17.06 -9.15 -15.49
N SER A 212 -16.39 -10.31 -15.46
CA SER A 212 -17.05 -11.56 -15.07
C SER A 212 -17.63 -11.44 -13.66
N ALA A 213 -16.86 -10.89 -12.72
CA ALA A 213 -17.31 -10.64 -11.35
C ALA A 213 -18.55 -9.73 -11.29
N ILE A 214 -18.58 -8.64 -12.05
CA ILE A 214 -19.70 -7.70 -12.14
C ILE A 214 -20.96 -8.36 -12.72
N SER A 215 -20.84 -9.05 -13.84
CA SER A 215 -21.98 -9.74 -14.48
C SER A 215 -22.60 -10.77 -13.54
N ASN A 216 -21.75 -11.52 -12.86
CA ASN A 216 -22.16 -12.53 -11.90
C ASN A 216 -22.80 -11.95 -10.64
N SER A 217 -22.25 -10.86 -10.09
CA SER A 217 -22.81 -10.19 -8.92
C SER A 217 -24.17 -9.58 -9.24
N LEU A 218 -24.32 -8.95 -10.41
CA LEU A 218 -25.61 -8.46 -10.91
C LEU A 218 -26.68 -9.55 -10.94
N HIS A 219 -26.37 -10.72 -11.52
CA HIS A 219 -27.32 -11.83 -11.57
C HIS A 219 -27.78 -12.28 -10.17
N VAL A 220 -26.85 -12.42 -9.23
CA VAL A 220 -27.17 -12.84 -7.85
C VAL A 220 -27.97 -11.77 -7.11
N LEU A 221 -27.63 -10.48 -7.28
CA LEU A 221 -28.34 -9.37 -6.65
C LEU A 221 -29.77 -9.22 -7.19
N THR A 222 -29.98 -9.38 -8.50
CA THR A 222 -31.33 -9.40 -9.09
C THR A 222 -32.15 -10.58 -8.56
N THR A 223 -31.56 -11.78 -8.50
CA THR A 223 -32.23 -12.96 -7.95
C THR A 223 -32.58 -12.77 -6.47
N LEU A 224 -31.69 -12.15 -5.69
CA LEU A 224 -31.92 -11.81 -4.29
C LEU A 224 -33.11 -10.85 -4.13
N ARG A 225 -33.16 -9.78 -4.92
CA ARG A 225 -34.27 -8.82 -4.87
C ARG A 225 -35.60 -9.46 -5.21
N GLN A 226 -35.65 -10.27 -6.27
CA GLN A 226 -36.85 -11.02 -6.63
C GLN A 226 -37.31 -11.92 -5.48
N SER A 227 -36.38 -12.67 -4.86
CA SER A 227 -36.69 -13.52 -3.72
C SER A 227 -37.21 -12.73 -2.50
N ILE A 228 -36.69 -11.52 -2.27
CA ILE A 228 -37.18 -10.63 -1.22
C ILE A 228 -38.61 -10.18 -1.54
N ASP A 229 -38.87 -9.72 -2.76
CA ASP A 229 -40.19 -9.23 -3.18
C ASP A 229 -41.26 -10.34 -3.09
N GLU A 230 -40.92 -11.57 -3.48
CA GLU A 230 -41.80 -12.75 -3.31
C GLU A 230 -42.07 -13.04 -1.82
N THR A 231 -41.05 -12.93 -0.96
CA THR A 231 -41.20 -13.15 0.49
C THR A 231 -42.08 -12.07 1.13
N LEU A 232 -41.94 -10.81 0.71
CA LEU A 232 -42.71 -9.67 1.23
C LEU A 232 -44.20 -9.74 0.91
N GLN A 233 -44.62 -10.56 -0.08
CA GLN A 233 -46.02 -10.81 -0.39
C GLN A 233 -46.68 -11.79 0.59
N THR A 234 -45.88 -12.56 1.35
CA THR A 234 -46.38 -13.49 2.36
C THR A 234 -46.51 -12.80 3.72
N PRO A 235 -47.46 -13.23 4.59
CA PRO A 235 -47.57 -12.69 5.94
C PRO A 235 -46.35 -13.10 6.77
N ILE A 236 -45.47 -12.13 7.05
CA ILE A 236 -44.24 -12.28 7.83
C ILE A 236 -44.22 -11.34 9.04
N ALA A 237 -43.35 -11.62 10.02
CA ALA A 237 -43.12 -10.75 11.17
C ALA A 237 -42.66 -9.35 10.72
N SER A 238 -43.07 -8.31 11.45
CA SER A 238 -42.72 -6.91 11.14
C SER A 238 -41.21 -6.65 11.18
N SER A 239 -40.51 -7.23 12.15
CA SER A 239 -39.04 -7.17 12.28
C SER A 239 -38.33 -7.67 11.02
N LEU A 240 -38.73 -8.85 10.53
CA LEU A 240 -38.18 -9.45 9.32
C LEU A 240 -38.50 -8.61 8.09
N LYS A 241 -39.72 -8.06 8.00
CA LYS A 241 -40.14 -7.19 6.90
C LYS A 241 -39.23 -5.96 6.77
N GLU A 242 -38.91 -5.31 7.88
CA GLU A 242 -38.00 -4.16 7.92
C GLU A 242 -36.59 -4.53 7.44
N LYS A 243 -36.03 -5.64 7.97
CA LYS A 243 -34.71 -6.13 7.57
C LYS A 243 -34.63 -6.51 6.09
N LEU A 244 -35.67 -7.16 5.56
CA LEU A 244 -35.75 -7.52 4.14
C LEU A 244 -35.86 -6.29 3.24
N THR A 245 -36.60 -5.27 3.66
CA THR A 245 -36.72 -4.00 2.94
C THR A 245 -35.36 -3.29 2.87
N GLU A 246 -34.64 -3.22 4.00
CA GLU A 246 -33.30 -2.65 4.04
C GLU A 246 -32.30 -3.45 3.20
N LEU A 247 -32.36 -4.79 3.25
CA LEU A 247 -31.53 -5.63 2.39
C LEU A 247 -31.81 -5.39 0.90
N SER A 248 -33.08 -5.23 0.51
CA SER A 248 -33.45 -4.90 -0.87
C SER A 248 -32.86 -3.56 -1.31
N ARG A 249 -32.89 -2.55 -0.42
CA ARG A 249 -32.24 -1.24 -0.65
C ARG A 249 -30.73 -1.37 -0.83
N GLN A 250 -30.04 -2.15 0.01
CA GLN A 250 -28.60 -2.38 -0.12
C GLN A 250 -28.23 -3.15 -1.39
N ALA A 251 -29.04 -4.15 -1.76
CA ALA A 251 -28.86 -4.89 -3.00
C ALA A 251 -28.99 -3.96 -4.22
N GLN A 252 -30.00 -3.07 -4.22
CA GLN A 252 -30.19 -2.08 -5.28
C GLN A 252 -29.00 -1.10 -5.39
N TYR A 253 -28.53 -0.56 -4.26
CA TYR A 253 -27.34 0.29 -4.25
C TYR A 253 -26.10 -0.44 -4.81
N THR A 254 -25.95 -1.73 -4.48
CA THR A 254 -24.84 -2.53 -5.00
C THR A 254 -24.96 -2.78 -6.51
N ILE A 255 -26.17 -2.93 -7.05
CA ILE A 255 -26.44 -3.02 -8.50
C ILE A 255 -25.98 -1.73 -9.20
N GLU A 256 -26.30 -0.56 -8.64
CA GLU A 256 -25.88 0.73 -9.19
C GLU A 256 -24.35 0.87 -9.24
N LEU A 257 -23.66 0.48 -8.16
CA LEU A 257 -22.20 0.43 -8.12
C LEU A 257 -21.62 -0.55 -9.15
N SER A 258 -22.30 -1.67 -9.40
CA SER A 258 -21.89 -2.66 -10.42
C SER A 258 -21.91 -2.04 -11.82
N HIS A 259 -22.97 -1.30 -12.15
CA HIS A 259 -23.09 -0.58 -13.43
C HIS A 259 -22.09 0.57 -13.55
N GLN A 260 -21.81 1.30 -12.46
CA GLN A 260 -20.79 2.34 -12.45
C GLN A 260 -19.42 1.75 -12.74
N LEU A 261 -19.05 0.67 -12.06
CA LEU A 261 -17.77 0.00 -12.26
C LEU A 261 -17.63 -0.56 -13.69
N ASP A 262 -18.69 -1.14 -14.24
CA ASP A 262 -18.69 -1.64 -15.62
C ASP A 262 -18.40 -0.53 -16.64
N LYS A 263 -19.05 0.63 -16.48
CA LYS A 263 -18.80 1.83 -17.28
C LYS A 263 -17.36 2.33 -17.14
N SER A 264 -16.82 2.36 -15.92
CA SER A 264 -15.43 2.76 -15.67
C SER A 264 -14.44 1.82 -16.37
N ILE A 265 -14.70 0.50 -16.37
CA ILE A 265 -13.87 -0.48 -17.09
C ILE A 265 -13.98 -0.30 -18.60
N GLU A 266 -15.19 -0.11 -19.13
CA GLU A 266 -15.42 0.16 -20.56
C GLU A 266 -14.67 1.39 -21.05
N ALA A 267 -14.77 2.50 -20.31
CA ALA A 267 -14.09 3.75 -20.66
C ALA A 267 -12.57 3.57 -20.74
N ASN A 268 -11.98 2.82 -19.81
CA ASN A 268 -10.54 2.55 -19.79
C ASN A 268 -10.07 1.56 -20.86
N MET A 269 -10.89 0.55 -21.19
CA MET A 269 -10.58 -0.32 -22.33
C MET A 269 -10.67 0.41 -23.67
N ALA A 270 -11.57 1.39 -23.78
CA ALA A 270 -11.71 2.22 -24.97
C ALA A 270 -10.53 3.20 -25.11
N SER A 271 -10.14 3.88 -24.03
CA SER A 271 -9.00 4.82 -24.05
C SER A 271 -7.69 4.11 -24.39
N SER A 272 -7.46 2.91 -23.84
CA SER A 272 -6.26 2.12 -24.15
C SER A 272 -6.10 1.78 -25.64
N LYS A 273 -7.16 1.86 -26.46
CA LYS A 273 -7.10 1.62 -27.91
C LYS A 273 -6.82 2.88 -28.74
N GLU A 274 -7.22 4.06 -28.27
CA GLU A 274 -7.07 5.34 -28.99
C GLU A 274 -5.87 6.18 -28.52
N GLU A 275 -5.34 5.92 -27.33
CA GLU A 275 -4.39 6.79 -26.62
C GLU A 275 -2.91 6.57 -26.99
N SER A 276 -2.62 6.05 -28.17
CA SER A 276 -1.23 5.91 -28.65
C SER A 276 -0.60 7.24 -29.06
N LEU A 277 -1.34 8.37 -29.12
CA LEU A 277 -0.79 9.62 -29.65
C LEU A 277 -0.93 10.89 -28.80
N LEU A 278 -1.98 11.14 -27.97
CA LEU A 278 -2.18 12.51 -27.43
C LEU A 278 -3.00 12.72 -26.10
N ALA A 279 -3.04 11.81 -25.10
CA ALA A 279 -3.88 12.08 -23.91
C ALA A 279 -3.28 11.77 -22.52
N LEU A 280 -4.04 12.18 -21.51
CA LEU A 280 -3.75 12.51 -20.11
C LEU A 280 -2.82 11.53 -19.34
N PRO A 281 -2.25 11.95 -18.18
CA PRO A 281 -1.46 11.05 -17.36
C PRO A 281 -2.27 9.77 -17.01
N PRO A 282 -1.82 8.57 -17.43
CA PRO A 282 -2.58 7.31 -17.36
C PRO A 282 -2.94 6.85 -15.94
N ASN A 283 -2.45 7.56 -14.91
CA ASN A 283 -2.60 7.19 -13.51
C ASN A 283 -3.97 7.55 -12.91
N GLU A 284 -4.70 8.51 -13.46
CA GLU A 284 -5.98 8.96 -12.88
C GLU A 284 -7.15 8.01 -13.19
N CYS A 285 -7.27 7.54 -14.45
CA CYS A 285 -8.34 6.63 -14.85
C CYS A 285 -8.22 5.28 -14.12
N LEU A 286 -6.99 4.77 -14.01
CA LEU A 286 -6.70 3.60 -13.19
C LEU A 286 -7.20 3.85 -11.76
N ARG A 287 -6.74 4.91 -11.07
CA ARG A 287 -7.13 5.22 -9.68
C ARG A 287 -8.65 5.25 -9.48
N GLN A 288 -9.41 5.75 -10.45
CA GLN A 288 -10.86 5.75 -10.39
C GLN A 288 -11.44 4.32 -10.40
N ILE A 289 -10.99 3.45 -11.31
CA ILE A 289 -11.41 2.04 -11.34
C ILE A 289 -11.07 1.34 -10.02
N TRP A 290 -9.93 1.69 -9.41
CA TRP A 290 -9.56 1.17 -8.08
C TRP A 290 -10.56 1.57 -7.00
N GLY A 291 -10.89 2.87 -6.95
CA GLY A 291 -11.90 3.41 -6.04
C GLY A 291 -13.24 2.69 -6.21
N ASP A 292 -13.71 2.61 -7.45
CA ASP A 292 -14.99 2.00 -7.80
C ASP A 292 -15.02 0.50 -7.44
N THR A 293 -13.94 -0.24 -7.73
CA THR A 293 -13.86 -1.68 -7.40
C THR A 293 -13.87 -1.92 -5.89
N SER A 294 -13.11 -1.12 -5.13
CA SER A 294 -13.07 -1.20 -3.67
C SER A 294 -14.43 -0.93 -3.04
N ILE A 295 -15.13 0.11 -3.52
CA ILE A 295 -16.48 0.46 -3.05
C ILE A 295 -17.47 -0.67 -3.39
N HIS A 296 -17.42 -1.19 -4.61
CA HIS A 296 -18.26 -2.29 -5.07
C HIS A 296 -18.05 -3.57 -4.23
N LEU A 297 -16.80 -4.00 -4.02
CA LEU A 297 -16.52 -5.21 -3.22
C LEU A 297 -16.97 -5.06 -1.76
N LYS A 298 -16.79 -3.88 -1.15
CA LYS A 298 -17.30 -3.59 0.20
C LYS A 298 -18.83 -3.69 0.25
N ALA A 299 -19.52 -3.17 -0.76
CA ALA A 299 -20.97 -3.26 -0.85
C ALA A 299 -21.44 -4.72 -0.95
N ILE A 300 -20.79 -5.56 -1.77
CA ILE A 300 -21.08 -7.00 -1.84
C ILE A 300 -20.88 -7.67 -0.47
N VAL A 301 -19.77 -7.39 0.21
CA VAL A 301 -19.49 -7.97 1.54
C VAL A 301 -20.54 -7.55 2.56
N ASN A 302 -21.01 -6.30 2.52
CA ASN A 302 -22.09 -5.81 3.39
C ASN A 302 -23.40 -6.57 3.13
N VAL A 303 -23.80 -6.72 1.85
CA VAL A 303 -24.99 -7.50 1.47
C VAL A 303 -24.88 -8.94 1.96
N MET A 304 -23.75 -9.61 1.74
CA MET A 304 -23.52 -10.99 2.21
C MET A 304 -23.57 -11.10 3.74
N THR A 305 -23.07 -10.09 4.45
CA THR A 305 -23.09 -10.06 5.93
C THR A 305 -24.53 -9.90 6.44
N PHE A 306 -25.32 -9.05 5.78
CA PHE A 306 -26.72 -8.84 6.13
C PHE A 306 -27.56 -10.10 5.89
N ILE A 307 -27.38 -10.80 4.75
CA ILE A 307 -28.02 -12.09 4.48
C ILE A 307 -27.75 -13.10 5.61
N ARG A 308 -26.51 -13.13 6.13
CA ARG A 308 -26.13 -14.01 7.26
C ARG A 308 -26.78 -13.59 8.58
N SER A 309 -26.90 -12.29 8.87
CA SER A 309 -27.58 -11.79 10.08
C SER A 309 -29.06 -12.19 10.07
N ILE A 310 -29.77 -11.97 8.95
CA ILE A 310 -31.18 -12.37 8.80
C ILE A 310 -31.35 -13.89 8.99
N SER A 311 -30.43 -14.68 8.45
CA SER A 311 -30.47 -16.16 8.59
C SER A 311 -30.33 -16.63 10.05
N LYS A 312 -29.66 -15.87 10.91
CA LYS A 312 -29.38 -16.24 12.30
C LYS A 312 -30.46 -15.79 13.26
N GLU A 313 -31.05 -14.62 13.01
CA GLU A 313 -31.91 -13.94 13.98
C GLU A 313 -33.39 -14.30 13.84
N GLU A 314 -33.88 -14.64 12.66
CA GLU A 314 -35.32 -14.72 12.37
C GLU A 314 -35.79 -16.14 11.96
N GLU A 315 -34.96 -17.17 12.19
CA GLU A 315 -35.16 -18.55 11.68
C GLU A 315 -35.47 -18.61 10.17
N PHE A 316 -35.06 -17.59 9.42
CA PHE A 316 -35.39 -17.41 8.02
C PHE A 316 -34.48 -18.28 7.13
N SER A 317 -35.09 -19.09 6.25
CA SER A 317 -34.35 -19.95 5.32
C SER A 317 -34.34 -19.37 3.91
N TRP A 318 -33.19 -18.87 3.48
CA TRP A 318 -33.00 -18.43 2.09
C TRP A 318 -33.17 -19.58 1.08
N PRO A 319 -33.71 -19.29 -0.12
CA PRO A 319 -33.71 -20.23 -1.24
C PRO A 319 -32.32 -20.75 -1.57
N LYS A 320 -32.25 -21.96 -2.12
CA LYS A 320 -30.97 -22.62 -2.48
C LYS A 320 -30.16 -21.78 -3.46
N SER A 321 -30.83 -21.12 -4.41
CA SER A 321 -30.21 -20.21 -5.39
C SER A 321 -29.45 -19.07 -4.71
N ILE A 322 -30.04 -18.43 -3.69
CA ILE A 322 -29.40 -17.34 -2.94
C ILE A 322 -28.20 -17.84 -2.14
N LYS A 323 -28.34 -18.99 -1.45
CA LYS A 323 -27.23 -19.61 -0.70
C LYS A 323 -26.05 -19.93 -1.62
N GLN A 324 -26.33 -20.52 -2.79
CA GLN A 324 -25.30 -20.80 -3.80
C GLN A 324 -24.70 -19.53 -4.38
N GLY A 325 -25.51 -18.52 -4.68
CA GLY A 325 -25.07 -17.20 -5.13
C GLY A 325 -24.11 -16.54 -4.15
N CYS A 326 -24.42 -16.55 -2.85
CA CYS A 326 -23.54 -16.02 -1.81
C CYS A 326 -22.20 -16.75 -1.72
N LEU A 327 -22.20 -18.08 -1.82
CA LEU A 327 -20.97 -18.87 -1.86
C LEU A 327 -20.12 -18.52 -3.08
N TYR A 328 -20.78 -18.37 -4.24
CA TYR A 328 -20.12 -17.99 -5.47
C TYR A 328 -19.52 -16.58 -5.40
N MET A 329 -20.28 -15.58 -4.93
CA MET A 329 -19.80 -14.22 -4.71
C MET A 329 -18.62 -14.16 -3.74
N THR A 330 -18.62 -15.01 -2.69
CA THR A 330 -17.49 -15.10 -1.75
C THR A 330 -16.21 -15.59 -2.47
N ARG A 331 -16.32 -16.65 -3.29
CA ARG A 331 -15.17 -17.17 -4.06
C ARG A 331 -14.66 -16.15 -5.07
N MET A 332 -15.56 -15.55 -5.82
CA MET A 332 -15.26 -14.55 -6.83
C MET A 332 -14.62 -13.29 -6.21
N THR A 333 -15.11 -12.81 -5.07
CA THR A 333 -14.49 -11.71 -4.32
C THR A 333 -13.05 -12.05 -3.89
N ALA A 334 -12.82 -13.30 -3.44
CA ALA A 334 -11.48 -13.77 -3.08
C ALA A 334 -10.55 -13.91 -4.30
N GLU A 335 -11.07 -14.35 -5.45
CA GLU A 335 -10.30 -14.42 -6.69
C GLU A 335 -9.92 -13.04 -7.22
N VAL A 336 -10.86 -12.09 -7.22
CA VAL A 336 -10.57 -10.69 -7.57
C VAL A 336 -9.52 -10.13 -6.63
N ALA A 337 -9.66 -10.32 -5.31
CA ALA A 337 -8.66 -9.88 -4.33
C ALA A 337 -7.29 -10.56 -4.52
N LYS A 338 -7.26 -11.83 -4.95
CA LYS A 338 -6.01 -12.54 -5.26
C LYS A 338 -5.34 -11.94 -6.49
N LEU A 339 -6.09 -11.77 -7.59
CA LEU A 339 -5.59 -11.18 -8.82
C LEU A 339 -5.08 -9.76 -8.56
N TRP A 340 -5.85 -8.98 -7.81
CA TRP A 340 -5.52 -7.65 -7.34
C TRP A 340 -4.16 -7.59 -6.64
N ASN A 341 -3.93 -8.48 -5.67
CA ASN A 341 -2.68 -8.51 -4.91
C ASN A 341 -1.49 -9.07 -5.73
N SER A 342 -1.76 -9.75 -6.85
CA SER A 342 -0.71 -10.32 -7.71
C SER A 342 -0.20 -9.38 -8.81
N HIS A 343 -0.92 -8.29 -9.11
CA HIS A 343 -0.52 -7.32 -10.12
C HIS A 343 0.38 -6.22 -9.52
N SER A 344 1.63 -6.12 -10.03
CA SER A 344 2.68 -5.28 -9.41
C SER A 344 2.40 -3.79 -9.52
N THR A 345 1.78 -3.34 -10.61
CA THR A 345 1.35 -1.95 -10.84
C THR A 345 0.41 -1.42 -9.75
N PHE A 346 -0.35 -2.31 -9.11
CA PHE A 346 -1.30 -1.94 -8.05
C PHE A 346 -0.71 -2.06 -6.64
N ALA A 347 0.20 -3.01 -6.44
CA ALA A 347 1.00 -3.10 -5.22
C ALA A 347 1.98 -1.91 -5.08
N GLU A 348 2.55 -1.44 -6.19
CA GLU A 348 3.47 -0.29 -6.27
C GLU A 348 2.80 1.03 -5.89
N ASN A 349 1.52 1.22 -6.26
CA ASN A 349 0.75 2.43 -5.93
C ASN A 349 0.15 2.42 -4.52
N GLY A 350 0.42 1.40 -3.69
CA GLY A 350 -0.03 1.34 -2.30
C GLY A 350 -1.52 1.01 -2.10
N LEU A 351 -2.26 0.65 -3.15
CA LEU A 351 -3.70 0.39 -3.12
C LEU A 351 -4.00 -1.09 -2.82
N PHE A 352 -3.77 -1.52 -1.58
CA PHE A 352 -4.07 -2.90 -1.15
C PHE A 352 -5.52 -3.04 -0.64
N LEU A 353 -6.28 -3.96 -1.23
CA LEU A 353 -7.55 -4.43 -0.67
C LEU A 353 -7.27 -5.09 0.69
N GLY A 354 -7.78 -4.50 1.78
CA GLY A 354 -7.70 -5.05 3.14
C GLY A 354 -6.75 -4.33 4.10
N ARG A 355 -5.97 -3.33 3.64
CA ARG A 355 -5.32 -2.36 4.53
C ARG A 355 -6.10 -1.03 4.49
N TYR A 356 -7.21 -0.95 5.21
CA TYR A 356 -7.65 0.37 5.66
C TYR A 356 -6.90 0.71 6.95
N GLU A 357 -6.30 1.89 6.91
CA GLU A 357 -5.80 2.71 8.00
C GLU A 357 -6.46 2.33 9.34
N ARG A 358 -5.68 1.73 10.24
CA ARG A 358 -5.99 1.89 11.67
C ARG A 358 -5.83 3.39 11.92
N SER A 359 -6.95 4.10 11.92
CA SER A 359 -7.02 5.50 12.34
C SER A 359 -6.22 5.66 13.63
N SER A 360 -5.18 6.47 13.56
CA SER A 360 -4.46 7.01 14.70
C SER A 360 -5.39 7.97 15.42
N SER A 361 -6.31 7.44 16.22
CA SER A 361 -7.17 8.22 17.09
C SER A 361 -7.41 7.43 18.37
N VAL A 362 -6.58 7.72 19.38
CA VAL A 362 -6.95 8.08 20.77
C VAL A 362 -5.64 8.16 21.56
N SER A 363 -5.15 9.38 21.73
CA SER A 363 -4.24 9.76 22.81
C SER A 363 -4.83 10.97 23.53
N SER A 364 -5.51 10.70 24.63
CA SER A 364 -5.83 11.63 25.72
C SER A 364 -6.16 10.71 26.90
N VAL A 365 -5.18 10.44 27.77
CA VAL A 365 -4.98 11.16 29.04
C VAL A 365 -6.30 11.33 29.77
N ASP A 366 -6.55 10.45 30.75
CA ASP A 366 -7.03 10.88 32.06
C ASP A 366 -6.51 9.95 33.15
N GLN A 367 -5.84 10.59 34.09
CA GLN A 367 -5.23 10.07 35.30
C GLN A 367 -6.01 10.72 36.46
N TYR A 368 -6.16 9.99 37.57
CA TYR A 368 -6.87 10.31 38.83
C TYR A 368 -8.35 9.92 38.92
N ALA A 369 -8.64 8.86 39.69
CA ALA A 369 -9.24 9.01 41.03
C ALA A 369 -9.42 7.65 41.74
N SER A 370 -8.73 7.53 42.88
CA SER A 370 -9.23 7.03 44.17
C SER A 370 -9.86 5.64 44.30
N SER A 371 -9.15 4.77 45.04
CA SER A 371 -9.74 3.72 45.88
C SER A 371 -10.81 4.27 46.83
N PRO A 372 -11.71 3.39 47.32
CA PRO A 372 -11.54 2.99 48.72
C PRO A 372 -11.73 1.49 48.96
N ALA A 373 -11.11 1.06 50.05
CA ALA A 373 -11.19 -0.27 50.65
C ALA A 373 -12.59 -0.57 51.21
N ALA A 374 -12.97 -1.85 51.16
CA ALA A 374 -13.87 -2.44 52.15
C ALA A 374 -13.52 -3.93 52.36
N THR A 375 -13.15 -4.22 53.59
CA THR A 375 -12.86 -5.51 54.20
C THR A 375 -14.13 -6.33 54.38
N ALA A 376 -14.12 -7.63 54.05
CA ALA A 376 -15.02 -8.63 54.65
C ALA A 376 -14.45 -10.07 54.54
N THR A 377 -13.82 -10.44 55.64
CA THR A 377 -13.73 -11.72 56.36
C THR A 377 -14.57 -12.95 55.89
N THR A 378 -13.97 -14.13 56.10
CA THR A 378 -14.55 -15.46 56.47
C THR A 378 -15.35 -16.27 55.44
N HIS A 379 -14.80 -17.40 54.98
CA HIS A 379 -15.12 -18.73 55.54
C HIS A 379 -14.32 -19.85 54.85
N THR A 380 -13.45 -20.50 55.62
CA THR A 380 -12.91 -21.84 55.35
C THR A 380 -13.90 -22.89 55.87
N ALA A 381 -14.17 -23.93 55.08
CA ALA A 381 -14.51 -25.28 55.57
C ALA A 381 -14.32 -26.34 54.47
N PRO A 382 -13.95 -27.58 54.84
CA PRO A 382 -13.48 -28.63 53.94
C PRO A 382 -14.60 -29.60 53.54
N ASN A 383 -14.38 -30.41 52.50
CA ASN A 383 -15.10 -31.67 52.34
C ASN A 383 -14.24 -32.71 51.61
N ASP A 384 -13.61 -33.57 52.43
CA ASP A 384 -13.28 -34.94 52.09
C ASP A 384 -14.56 -35.79 52.16
N ILE A 385 -14.93 -36.52 51.09
CA ILE A 385 -15.58 -37.84 51.19
C ILE A 385 -15.12 -38.73 50.01
N PRO A 386 -14.71 -39.98 50.29
CA PRO A 386 -14.21 -40.94 49.30
C PRO A 386 -15.33 -41.72 48.62
N ILE A 387 -15.16 -42.07 47.33
CA ILE A 387 -16.01 -43.04 46.64
C ILE A 387 -15.29 -44.39 46.60
N GLN A 388 -15.69 -45.28 47.50
CA GLN A 388 -15.62 -46.73 47.29
C GLN A 388 -16.90 -47.21 46.61
N HIS A 389 -16.79 -47.92 45.49
CA HIS A 389 -17.74 -48.93 45.04
C HIS A 389 -16.93 -49.97 44.26
N ARG A 390 -16.58 -51.11 44.87
CA ARG A 390 -17.38 -52.31 45.13
C ARG A 390 -17.60 -53.15 43.86
N ALA A 391 -16.80 -54.20 43.78
CA ALA A 391 -16.97 -55.36 42.93
C ALA A 391 -18.25 -56.16 43.26
N LYS A 392 -18.90 -56.62 42.20
CA LYS A 392 -19.78 -57.79 42.02
C LYS A 392 -19.66 -58.11 40.53
N GLN A 393 -19.57 -59.33 40.02
CA GLN A 393 -19.68 -60.68 40.55
C GLN A 393 -19.00 -61.60 39.55
#